data_AF-A0A7K2ASZ9-F1
#
_entry.id   AF-A0A7K2ASZ9-F1
#
_cell.length_a   1.000
_cell.length_b   1.000
_cell.length_c   1.000
_cell.angle_alpha   90.00
_cell.angle_beta   90.00
_cell.angle_gamma   90.00
#
_symmetry.space_group_name_H-M   'P 1'
#
loop_
_entity.id
_entity.type
_entity.pdbx_description
1 polymer ?
#
loop_
_entity_poly.entity_id
_entity_poly.type
_entity_poly.pdbx_seq_one_letter_code
_entity_poly.pdbx_strand_id
1 'polypeptide(L)' 'MTQPVALYIQDAHTLAESMDLSRYAESKGFDAVWQADSRL' A
#
# COMPACT_ATOMS: atom_id res chain seq x y z
N MET A 1 -16.07 5.27 16.60
CA MET A 1 -14.81 4.51 16.40
C MET A 1 -14.62 4.36 14.91
N THR A 2 -13.51 4.84 14.36
CA THR A 2 -13.13 4.58 12.97
C THR A 2 -12.56 3.17 12.88
N GLN A 3 -12.95 2.43 11.84
CA GLN A 3 -12.44 1.08 11.60
C GLN A 3 -11.10 1.20 10.87
N PRO A 4 -10.03 0.51 11.32
CA PRO A 4 -8.74 0.61 10.66
C PRO A 4 -8.81 0.02 9.25
N VAL A 5 -8.15 0.68 8.30
CA VAL A 5 -8.13 0.31 6.89
C VAL A 5 -6.69 0.26 6.36
N ALA A 6 -6.43 -0.69 5.47
CA ALA A 6 -5.13 -0.90 4.87
C ALA A 6 -5.21 -0.92 3.34
N LEU A 7 -4.14 -0.47 2.68
CA LEU A 7 -3.96 -0.58 1.23
C LEU A 7 -3.18 -1.86 0.90
N TYR A 8 -3.71 -2.68 -0.01
CA TYR A 8 -3.00 -3.83 -0.55
C TYR A 8 -2.55 -3.57 -1.99
N ILE A 9 -1.25 -3.58 -2.23
CA ILE A 9 -0.62 -3.36 -3.53
C ILE A 9 -0.28 -4.71 -4.14
N GLN A 10 -0.87 -5.01 -5.30
CA GLN A 10 -0.59 -6.24 -6.05
C GLN A 10 0.81 -6.19 -6.67
N ASP A 11 1.41 -7.35 -6.93
CA ASP A 11 2.70 -7.47 -7.63
C ASP A 11 2.55 -7.30 -9.15
N ALA A 12 2.00 -6.14 -9.52
CA ALA A 12 1.80 -5.68 -10.88
C ALA A 12 2.33 -4.24 -11.08
N HIS A 13 2.91 -3.67 -10.02
CA HIS A 13 3.43 -2.32 -9.97
C HIS A 13 4.94 -2.34 -9.80
N THR A 14 5.63 -1.39 -10.44
CA THR A 14 7.04 -1.15 -10.19
C THR A 14 7.26 -0.71 -8.74
N LEU A 15 8.51 -0.84 -8.26
CA LEU A 15 8.87 -0.35 -6.92
C LEU A 15 8.57 1.14 -6.75
N ALA A 16 8.81 1.95 -7.79
CA ALA A 16 8.55 3.40 -7.74
C ALA A 16 7.05 3.69 -7.56
N GLU A 17 6.20 3.02 -8.33
CA GLU A 17 4.74 3.15 -8.21
C GLU A 17 4.25 2.70 -6.84
N SER A 18 4.77 1.59 -6.31
CA SER A 18 4.45 1.12 -4.96
C SER A 18 4.81 2.16 -3.89
N MET A 19 5.96 2.83 -4.04
CA MET A 19 6.40 3.89 -3.13
C MET A 19 5.52 5.15 -3.20
N ASP A 20 5.07 5.54 -4.40
CA ASP A 20 4.12 6.64 -4.57
C ASP A 20 2.76 6.33 -3.95
N LEU A 21 2.26 5.11 -4.16
CA LEU A 21 1.01 4.63 -3.56
C LEU A 21 1.10 4.58 -2.03
N SER A 22 2.23 4.13 -1.47
CA SER A 22 2.45 4.15 -0.02
C SER A 22 2.42 5.56 0.56
N ARG A 23 3.10 6.53 -0.07
CA ARG A 23 3.07 7.94 0.35
C ARG A 23 1.66 8.52 0.27
N TYR A 24 0.93 8.19 -0.79
CA TYR A 24 -0.44 8.65 -0.94
C TYR A 24 -1.36 8.06 0.13
N ALA A 25 -1.25 6.75 0.43
CA ALA A 25 -2.02 6.10 1.48
C ALA A 25 -1.76 6.72 2.87
N GLU A 26 -0.49 7.01 3.19
CA GLU A 26 -0.12 7.72 4.41
C GLU A 26 -0.79 9.11 4.48
N SER A 27 -0.74 9.89 3.39
CA SER A 27 -1.39 11.20 3.33
C SER A 27 -2.92 11.16 3.46
N LYS A 28 -3.53 9.99 3.22
CA LYS A 28 -4.97 9.74 3.35
C LYS A 28 -5.36 9.13 4.69
N GLY A 29 -4.41 8.84 5.57
CA GLY A 29 -4.66 8.29 6.90
C GLY A 29 -4.98 6.79 6.90
N PHE A 30 -4.46 6.03 5.93
CA PHE A 30 -4.49 4.56 6.01
C PHE A 30 -3.58 4.10 7.16
N ASP A 31 -4.03 3.08 7.88
CA ASP A 31 -3.31 2.55 9.05
C ASP A 31 -2.14 1.64 8.65
N ALA A 32 -2.21 1.03 7.46
CA ALA A 32 -1.16 0.15 6.96
C ALA A 32 -1.14 0.06 5.42
N VAL A 33 0.01 -0.35 4.88
CA VAL A 33 0.18 -0.70 3.47
C VAL A 33 0.89 -2.05 3.39
N TRP A 34 0.37 -2.97 2.59
CA TRP A 34 0.96 -4.28 2.31
C TRP A 34 1.23 -4.42 0.82
N GLN A 35 2.39 -4.95 0.46
CA GLN A 35 2.76 -5.24 -0.92
C GLN A 35 2.85 -6.74 -1.10
N ALA A 36 2.18 -7.25 -2.13
CA ALA A 36 2.34 -8.63 -2.57
C ALA A 36 3.73 -8.81 -3.17
N ASP A 37 4.41 -9.91 -2.82
CA ASP A 37 5.63 -10.35 -3.49
C ASP A 37 5.34 -11.72 -4.12
N SER A 38 5.34 -11.78 -5.46
CA SER A 38 5.08 -13.02 -6.20
C SER A 38 6.36 -13.83 -6.47
N ARG A 39 7.54 -13.34 -6.06
CA ARG A 39 8.85 -13.97 -6.36
C ARG A 39 9.29 -15.05 -5.36
N LEU A 40 8.36 -15.74 -4.71
CA LEU A 40 8.68 -16.89 -3.86
C LEU A 40 8.98 -18.16 -4.66
#